data_AF-A0A6N9PEX1-F1
#
_entry.id   AF-A0A6N9PEX1-F1
#
_cell.length_a   1.000
_cell.length_b   1.000
_cell.length_c   1.000
_cell.angle_alpha   90.00
_cell.angle_beta   90.00
_cell.angle_gamma   90.00
#
_symmetry.space_group_name_H-M   'P 1'
#
loop_
_entity.id
_entity.type
_entity.pdbx_description
1 polymer ?
#
loop_
_entity_poly.entity_id
_entity_poly.type
_entity_poly.pdbx_seq_one_letter_code
_entity_poly.pdbx_strand_id
1 'polypeptide(L)' 'MTMDQLKPGQSAYILSIGGSGALRHHLLDMGLTPKTEVTLQKIAPMG' A
#
# COMPACT_ATOMS: atom_id res chain seq x y z
N MET A 1 7.77 8.32 2.61
CA MET A 1 8.09 6.88 2.74
C MET A 1 7.14 6.12 1.85
N THR A 2 7.64 5.08 1.20
CA THR A 2 6.87 4.19 0.34
C THR A 2 6.51 2.92 1.12
N MET A 3 5.57 2.10 0.61
CA MET A 3 5.05 0.93 1.32
C MET A 3 6.13 -0.11 1.65
N ASP A 4 7.18 -0.22 0.83
CA ASP A 4 8.34 -1.11 1.00
C ASP A 4 9.21 -0.79 2.22
N GLN A 5 9.09 0.42 2.77
CA GLN A 5 9.85 0.85 3.95
C GLN A 5 9.13 0.53 5.26
N LEU A 6 7.90 0.01 5.20
CA LEU A 6 7.15 -0.40 6.39
C LEU A 6 7.76 -1.66 7.01
N LYS A 7 7.78 -1.71 8.34
CA LYS A 7 8.16 -2.91 9.07
C LYS A 7 6.92 -3.76 9.39
N PRO A 8 7.04 -5.10 9.45
CA PRO A 8 5.95 -5.94 9.90
C PRO A 8 5.43 -5.49 11.28
N GLY A 9 4.11 -5.35 11.40
CA GLY A 9 3.41 -4.81 12.57
C GLY A 9 3.22 -3.29 12.56
N GLN A 10 3.75 -2.56 11.57
CA GLN A 10 3.58 -1.12 11.46
C GLN A 10 2.34 -0.75 10.62
N SER A 11 1.61 0.26 11.09
CA SER A 11 0.53 0.90 10.34
C SER A 11 0.98 2.21 9.71
N ALA A 12 0.41 2.55 8.55
CA ALA A 12 0.57 3.84 7.90
C ALA A 12 -0.69 4.23 7.13
N TYR A 13 -0.80 5.52 6.82
CA TYR A 13 -1.89 6.07 6.03
C TYR A 13 -1.43 6.30 4.59
N ILE A 14 -2.29 5.92 3.63
CA ILE A 14 -2.04 6.16 2.21
C ILE A 14 -2.21 7.66 1.92
N LEU A 15 -1.13 8.37 1.63
CA LEU A 15 -1.17 9.79 1.24
C LEU A 15 -1.51 9.97 -0.24
N SER A 16 -0.93 9.12 -1.09
CA SER A 16 -1.07 9.18 -2.54
C SER A 16 -0.84 7.81 -3.14
N ILE A 17 -1.53 7.51 -4.23
CA ILE A 17 -1.38 6.26 -4.98
C ILE A 17 -0.63 6.56 -6.26
N GLY A 18 0.52 5.90 -6.44
CA GLY A 18 1.27 5.94 -7.69
C GLY A 18 0.69 5.01 -8.75
N GLY A 19 1.11 5.20 -10.00
CA GLY A 19 0.66 4.39 -11.14
C GLY A 19 -0.31 5.13 -12.06
N SER A 20 -0.27 4.80 -13.34
CA SER A 20 -1.09 5.39 -14.40
C SER A 20 -2.03 4.35 -15.01
N GLY A 21 -3.22 4.80 -15.43
CA GLY A 21 -4.19 3.96 -16.14
C GLY A 21 -4.63 2.74 -15.32
N ALA A 22 -4.52 1.55 -15.90
CA ALA A 22 -5.02 0.29 -15.35
C ALA A 22 -4.46 -0.05 -13.96
N LEU A 23 -3.19 0.26 -13.69
CA LEU A 23 -2.59 0.00 -12.38
C LEU A 23 -3.28 0.78 -11.26
N ARG A 24 -3.60 2.05 -11.52
CA ARG A 24 -4.31 2.89 -10.54
C ARG A 24 -5.73 2.39 -10.31
N HIS A 25 -6.43 1.99 -11.36
CA HIS A 25 -7.77 1.40 -11.22
C HIS A 25 -7.71 0.12 -10.38
N HIS A 26 -6.78 -0.78 -10.66
CA HIS A 26 -6.66 -2.02 -9.91
C HIS A 26 -6.33 -1.79 -8.42
N LEU A 27 -5.46 -0.84 -8.10
CA LEU A 27 -5.17 -0.47 -6.71
C LEU A 27 -6.42 0.09 -6.00
N LEU A 28 -7.20 0.93 -6.68
CA LEU A 28 -8.46 1.46 -6.14
C LEU A 28 -9.51 0.36 -5.96
N ASP A 29 -9.61 -0.58 -6.89
CA ASP A 29 -10.53 -1.73 -6.82
C ASP A 29 -10.19 -2.66 -5.64
N MET A 30 -8.90 -2.76 -5.28
CA MET A 30 -8.44 -3.46 -4.06
C MET A 30 -8.72 -2.68 -2.76
N GLY A 31 -9.26 -1.45 -2.84
CA GLY A 31 -9.55 -0.62 -1.67
C GLY A 31 -8.37 0.21 -1.17
N LEU A 32 -7.25 0.25 -1.91
CA LEU A 32 -6.10 1.11 -1.58
C LEU A 32 -6.40 2.53 -2.03
N THR A 33 -7.21 3.25 -1.26
CA THR A 33 -7.61 4.64 -1.49
C THR A 33 -6.84 5.61 -0.57
N PRO A 34 -6.71 6.90 -0.94
CA PRO A 34 -6.07 7.87 -0.06
C PRO A 34 -6.83 8.00 1.27
N LYS A 35 -6.10 8.22 2.37
CA LYS A 35 -6.58 8.26 3.76
C LYS A 35 -6.99 6.91 4.35
N THR A 36 -6.82 5.81 3.61
CA THR A 36 -6.98 4.47 4.17
C THR A 36 -5.77 4.10 5.02
N GLU A 37 -6.02 3.55 6.20
CA GLU A 37 -5.00 2.97 7.06
C GLU A 37 -4.67 1.56 6.58
N VAL A 38 -3.38 1.26 6.45
CA VAL A 38 -2.85 -0.04 6.05
C VAL A 38 -1.82 -0.51 7.05
N THR A 39 -1.95 -1.74 7.50
CA THR A 39 -1.01 -2.39 8.41
C THR A 39 -0.24 -3.47 7.67
N LEU A 40 1.09 -3.39 7.69
CA LEU A 40 1.92 -4.43 7.12
C LEU A 40 1.93 -5.63 8.06
N GLN A 41 1.25 -6.72 7.69
CA GLN A 41 1.21 -7.91 8.55
C GLN A 41 2.48 -8.76 8.43
N LYS A 42 2.85 -9.11 7.20
CA LYS A 42 4.00 -9.96 6.88
C LYS A 42 4.55 -9.59 5.51
N ILE A 43 5.83 -9.89 5.30
CA ILE A 43 6.52 -9.77 4.01
C ILE A 43 6.81 -11.20 3.53
N ALA A 44 6.76 -11.42 2.22
CA ALA A 44 7.17 -12.71 1.65
C ALA A 44 8.65 -12.99 1.95
N PRO A 45 9.05 -14.26 2.14
CA PRO A 45 10.43 -14.62 2.50
C PRO A 45 11.46 -14.29 1.41
N MET A 46 11.01 -14.04 0.17
CA MET A 46 11.86 -13.70 -0.97
C MET A 46 11.88 -12.20 -1.30
N GLY A 47 11.18 -11.37 -0.50
CA GLY A 47 10.93 -9.96 -0.84
C GLY A 47 9.78 -9.84 -1.82
#